data_AF-A0A3A1R5Z5-F1
#
_entry.id   AF-A0A3A1R5Z5-F1
#
_cell.length_a   1.000
_cell.length_b   1.000
_cell.length_c   1.000
_cell.angle_alpha   90.00
_cell.angle_beta   90.00
_cell.angle_gamma   90.00
#
_symmetry.space_group_name_H-M   'P 1'
#
loop_
_entity.id
_entity.type
_entity.pdbx_description
1 polymer ?
#
loop_
_entity_poly.entity_id
_entity_poly.type
_entity_poly.pdbx_seq_one_letter_code
_entity_poly.pdbx_strand_id
1 'polypeptide(L)'
;MNKVIIKICIIVILLGILIILLTHTLKDGEMLEKDKVTLHEKYFAPSQSAVAVGVKSKKEIEVAEREGKSCVMEFSNKKRFEVDCDKYLDFKVGDKVVITYKNQKLVKLGKK
;
A
#
# COMPACT_ATOMS: atom_id res chain seq x y z
N MET A 1 -50.24 25.35 -4.43
CA MET A 1 -48.78 25.27 -4.24
C MET A 1 -48.16 24.80 -5.54
N ASN A 2 -47.46 25.67 -6.27
CA ASN A 2 -47.19 25.50 -7.70
C ASN A 2 -46.34 24.26 -7.97
N LYS A 3 -46.75 23.42 -8.94
CA LYS A 3 -46.00 22.24 -9.40
C LYS A 3 -44.53 22.54 -9.72
N VAL A 4 -44.24 23.79 -10.05
CA VAL A 4 -42.89 24.34 -10.28
C VAL A 4 -42.05 24.37 -9.00
N ILE A 5 -42.62 24.76 -7.86
CA ILE A 5 -41.93 24.84 -6.56
C ILE A 5 -41.54 23.44 -6.08
N ILE A 6 -42.43 22.46 -6.25
CA ILE A 6 -42.14 21.06 -5.88
C ILE A 6 -40.99 20.49 -6.70
N LYS A 7 -40.96 20.75 -8.02
CA LYS A 7 -39.85 20.32 -8.89
C LYS A 7 -38.53 20.96 -8.48
N ILE A 8 -38.53 22.25 -8.11
CA ILE A 8 -37.33 22.94 -7.63
C ILE A 8 -36.81 22.32 -6.33
N CYS A 9 -37.70 22.04 -5.36
CA CYS A 9 -37.31 21.37 -4.12
C CYS A 9 -36.67 20.00 -4.37
N ILE A 10 -37.22 19.20 -5.29
CA ILE A 10 -36.67 17.89 -5.64
C ILE A 10 -35.27 18.04 -6.25
N ILE A 11 -35.06 19.01 -7.15
CA ILE A 11 -33.76 19.26 -7.77
C ILE A 11 -32.71 19.66 -6.73
N VAL A 12 -33.08 20.52 -5.76
CA VAL A 12 -32.16 20.95 -4.68
C VAL A 12 -31.75 19.76 -3.79
N ILE A 13 -32.70 18.88 -3.45
CA ILE A 13 -32.40 17.67 -2.67
C ILE A 13 -31.48 16.74 -3.45
N LEU A 14 -31.75 16.53 -4.75
CA LEU A 14 -30.92 15.69 -5.61
C LEU A 14 -29.49 16.24 -5.72
N LEU A 15 -29.34 17.56 -5.89
CA LEU A 15 -28.05 18.25 -5.90
C LEU A 15 -27.32 18.09 -4.57
N GLY A 16 -28.01 18.20 -3.44
CA GLY A 16 -27.43 17.98 -2.12
C GLY A 16 -26.87 16.56 -1.96
N ILE A 17 -27.63 15.55 -2.36
CA ILE A 17 -27.19 14.14 -2.34
C ILE A 17 -25.97 13.95 -3.24
N LEU A 18 -25.97 14.55 -4.44
CA LEU A 18 -24.84 14.48 -5.37
C LEU A 18 -23.55 15.07 -4.78
N ILE A 19 -23.65 16.22 -4.10
CA ILE A 19 -22.51 16.89 -3.45
C ILE A 19 -21.96 16.04 -2.30
N ILE A 20 -22.83 15.40 -1.50
CA ILE A 20 -22.42 14.52 -0.40
C ILE A 20 -21.67 13.30 -0.95
N LEU A 21 -22.19 12.65 -2.00
CA LEU A 21 -21.51 11.54 -2.66
C LEU A 21 -20.15 11.96 -3.25
N LEU A 22 -20.07 13.14 -3.87
CA LEU A 22 -18.82 13.64 -4.43
C LEU A 22 -17.76 13.92 -3.35
N THR A 23 -18.16 14.50 -2.22
CA THR A 23 -17.22 14.80 -1.13
C THR A 23 -16.75 13.55 -0.40
N HIS A 24 -17.60 12.52 -0.24
CA HIS A 24 -17.17 11.23 0.32
C HIS A 24 -16.18 10.51 -0.59
N THR A 25 -16.48 10.40 -1.90
CA THR A 25 -15.59 9.73 -2.86
C THR A 25 -14.23 10.44 -3.04
N LEU A 26 -14.19 11.77 -2.94
CA LEU A 26 -12.94 12.53 -3.00
C LEU A 26 -12.13 12.44 -1.71
N LYS A 27 -12.78 12.33 -0.56
CA LYS A 27 -12.11 12.14 0.75
C LYS A 27 -11.53 10.73 0.86
N ASP A 28 -12.18 9.76 0.24
CA ASP A 28 -11.67 8.41 -0.03
C ASP A 28 -10.82 8.35 -1.31
N GLY A 29 -10.41 9.51 -1.86
CA GLY A 29 -9.35 9.62 -2.85
C GLY A 29 -8.03 9.19 -2.22
N GLU A 30 -7.88 7.88 -2.07
CA GLU A 30 -6.81 7.21 -1.34
C GLU A 30 -5.47 7.57 -1.96
N MET A 31 -4.82 8.56 -1.34
CA MET A 31 -3.57 9.14 -1.80
C MET A 31 -2.47 8.07 -1.73
N LEU A 32 -2.12 7.51 -2.88
CA LEU A 32 -0.99 6.58 -2.99
C LEU A 32 0.30 7.35 -2.73
N GLU A 33 0.97 7.02 -1.64
CA GLU A 33 2.27 7.61 -1.31
C GLU A 33 3.36 6.97 -2.19
N LYS A 34 4.28 7.80 -2.68
CA LYS A 34 5.38 7.37 -3.56
C LYS A 34 6.71 7.89 -3.05
N ASP A 35 7.64 6.97 -2.79
CA ASP A 35 8.99 7.31 -2.37
C ASP A 35 10.05 6.70 -3.29
N LYS A 36 11.11 7.47 -3.55
CA LYS A 36 12.33 6.98 -4.22
C LYS A 36 13.30 6.52 -3.14
N VAL A 37 13.53 5.22 -3.04
CA VAL A 37 14.30 4.60 -1.96
C VAL A 37 15.29 3.58 -2.52
N THR A 38 16.21 3.15 -1.67
CA THR A 38 17.10 2.02 -1.99
C THR A 38 16.62 0.79 -1.22
N LEU A 39 16.54 -0.36 -1.87
CA LEU A 39 16.26 -1.63 -1.19
C LEU A 39 17.47 -1.99 -0.33
N HIS A 40 17.34 -1.93 1.00
CA HIS A 40 18.45 -2.12 1.92
C HIS A 40 18.64 -3.58 2.31
N GLU A 41 17.54 -4.30 2.49
CA GLU A 41 17.57 -5.70 2.91
C GLU A 41 16.29 -6.44 2.47
N LYS A 42 16.43 -7.75 2.28
CA LYS A 42 15.31 -8.69 2.15
C LYS A 42 15.44 -9.71 3.25
N TYR A 43 14.35 -9.99 3.95
CA TYR A 43 14.27 -11.00 5.01
C TYR A 43 13.37 -12.13 4.56
N PHE A 44 13.85 -13.36 4.61
CA PHE A 44 13.09 -14.55 4.22
C PHE A 44 12.77 -15.39 5.44
N ALA A 45 11.50 -15.72 5.63
CA ALA A 45 11.08 -16.72 6.60
C ALA A 45 11.07 -18.09 5.93
N PRO A 46 11.82 -19.10 6.43
CA PRO A 46 11.59 -20.47 6.04
C PRO A 46 10.18 -20.89 6.48
N SER A 47 9.49 -21.68 5.66
CA SER A 47 8.06 -22.00 5.79
C SER A 47 7.61 -22.27 7.23
N GLN A 48 6.57 -21.54 7.67
CA GLN A 48 5.97 -21.59 9.02
C GLN A 48 6.85 -21.09 10.18
N SER A 49 7.92 -20.33 9.90
CA SER A 49 8.69 -19.68 10.95
C SER A 49 8.15 -18.28 11.27
N ALA A 50 8.02 -17.97 12.57
CA ALA A 50 7.82 -16.62 13.07
C ALA A 50 9.07 -15.71 12.90
N VAL A 51 10.16 -16.24 12.34
CA VAL A 51 11.44 -15.54 12.21
C VAL A 51 11.85 -15.47 10.75
N ALA A 52 12.11 -14.26 10.26
CA ALA A 52 12.68 -14.02 8.94
C ALA A 52 14.15 -13.62 9.04
N VAL A 53 15.00 -14.23 8.22
CA VAL A 53 16.44 -14.00 8.21
C VAL A 53 16.82 -13.09 7.04
N GLY A 54 17.57 -12.03 7.35
CA GLY A 54 18.08 -11.06 6.38
C GLY A 54 19.14 -11.68 5.46
N VAL A 55 18.98 -11.55 4.13
CA VAL A 55 19.92 -12.13 3.16
C VAL A 55 21.33 -11.56 3.30
N LYS A 56 21.46 -10.27 3.64
CA LYS A 56 22.77 -9.59 3.65
C LYS A 56 23.35 -9.53 5.07
N SER A 57 22.54 -9.15 6.05
CA SER A 57 22.96 -8.92 7.43
C SER A 57 22.90 -10.17 8.29
N LYS A 58 22.20 -11.23 7.84
CA LYS A 58 21.86 -12.42 8.64
C LYS A 58 21.10 -12.09 9.93
N LYS A 59 20.52 -10.90 10.04
CA LYS A 59 19.70 -10.51 11.18
C LYS A 59 18.37 -11.22 11.13
N GLU A 60 17.91 -11.62 12.30
CA GLU A 60 16.61 -12.21 12.51
C GLU A 60 15.62 -11.12 12.89
N ILE A 61 14.44 -11.14 12.26
CA ILE A 61 13.31 -10.29 12.62
C ILE A 61 12.08 -11.17 12.85
N GLU A 62 11.29 -10.80 13.85
CA GLU A 62 9.99 -11.42 14.06
C GLU A 62 9.03 -10.99 12.95
N VAL A 63 8.33 -11.97 12.37
CA VAL A 63 7.31 -11.78 11.34
C VAL A 63 6.07 -12.57 11.73
N ALA A 64 4.89 -12.11 11.28
CA ALA A 64 3.66 -12.84 11.51
C ALA A 64 3.73 -14.21 10.80
N GLU A 65 3.47 -15.29 11.54
CA GLU A 65 3.31 -16.62 10.96
C GLU A 65 2.17 -16.59 9.94
N ARG A 66 2.48 -16.86 8.68
CA ARG A 66 1.48 -16.98 7.61
C ARG A 66 1.79 -18.16 6.72
N GLU A 67 0.74 -18.80 6.23
CA GLU A 67 0.83 -19.80 5.19
C GLU A 67 1.20 -19.13 3.86
N GLY A 68 2.42 -19.34 3.39
CA GLY A 68 2.92 -18.82 2.11
C GLY A 68 4.35 -18.29 2.19
N LYS A 69 4.93 -18.00 1.02
CA LYS A 69 6.27 -17.40 0.90
C LYS A 69 6.21 -15.88 1.07
N SER A 70 5.86 -15.40 2.27
CA SER A 70 6.01 -13.97 2.58
C SER A 70 7.46 -13.65 2.92
N CYS A 71 7.97 -12.53 2.40
CA CYS A 71 9.21 -11.92 2.88
C CYS A 71 8.96 -10.48 3.26
N VAL A 72 9.89 -9.94 4.04
CA VAL A 72 9.91 -8.54 4.39
C VAL A 72 11.01 -7.85 3.59
N MET A 73 10.68 -6.75 2.94
CA MET A 73 11.65 -5.87 2.29
C MET A 73 11.84 -4.60 3.12
N GLU A 74 13.08 -4.30 3.45
CA GLU A 74 13.46 -3.07 4.15
C GLU A 74 14.10 -2.08 3.19
N PHE A 75 13.64 -0.83 3.27
CA PHE A 75 14.04 0.26 2.39
C PHE A 75 14.83 1.32 3.15
N SER A 76 15.57 2.16 2.43
CA SER A 76 16.41 3.22 3.00
C SER A 76 15.67 4.26 3.85
N ASN A 77 14.35 4.36 3.70
CA ASN A 77 13.49 5.20 4.55
C ASN A 77 13.07 4.51 5.86
N LYS A 78 13.71 3.39 6.22
CA LYS A 78 13.41 2.54 7.38
C LYS A 78 12.02 1.88 7.34
N LYS A 79 11.29 1.99 6.22
CA LYS A 79 10.02 1.29 6.05
C LYS A 79 10.27 -0.16 5.71
N ARG A 80 9.46 -1.03 6.30
CA ARG A 80 9.44 -2.47 6.03
C ARG A 80 8.07 -2.81 5.46
N PHE A 81 8.05 -3.56 4.37
CA PHE A 81 6.82 -4.05 3.77
C PHE A 81 6.89 -5.55 3.63
N GLU A 82 5.86 -6.22 4.13
CA GLU A 82 5.63 -7.63 3.88
C GLU A 82 5.08 -7.80 2.45
N VAL A 83 5.73 -8.65 1.67
CA VAL A 83 5.45 -8.85 0.25
C VAL A 83 5.59 -10.32 -0.12
N ASP A 84 4.95 -10.70 -1.22
CA ASP A 84 5.24 -11.95 -1.89
C ASP A 84 6.60 -11.87 -2.58
N CYS A 85 7.54 -12.74 -2.18
CA CYS A 85 8.89 -12.74 -2.71
C CYS A 85 8.96 -13.13 -4.17
N ASP A 86 8.09 -14.05 -4.59
CA ASP A 86 8.08 -14.60 -5.94
C ASP A 86 7.75 -13.49 -6.96
N LYS A 87 6.96 -12.48 -6.53
CA LYS A 87 6.61 -11.31 -7.34
C LYS A 87 7.76 -10.31 -7.54
N TYR A 88 8.77 -10.31 -6.67
CA TYR A 88 9.81 -9.27 -6.63
C TYR A 88 11.24 -9.85 -6.61
N LEU A 89 11.41 -11.02 -7.21
CA LEU A 89 12.71 -11.69 -7.36
C LEU A 89 13.72 -10.85 -8.17
N ASP A 90 13.24 -10.08 -9.14
CA ASP A 90 14.06 -9.26 -10.05
C ASP A 90 14.76 -8.06 -9.41
N PHE A 91 14.39 -7.71 -8.17
CA PHE A 91 14.95 -6.60 -7.42
C PHE A 91 16.05 -7.09 -6.49
N LYS A 92 17.25 -6.52 -6.57
CA LYS A 92 18.39 -6.89 -5.73
C LYS A 92 18.56 -5.91 -4.58
N VAL A 93 19.17 -6.38 -3.49
CA VAL A 93 19.59 -5.51 -2.39
C VAL A 93 20.62 -4.51 -2.93
N GLY A 94 20.40 -3.22 -2.69
CA GLY A 94 21.17 -2.11 -3.25
C GLY A 94 20.49 -1.40 -4.43
N ASP A 95 19.42 -1.96 -4.99
CA ASP A 95 18.72 -1.34 -6.12
C ASP A 95 17.99 -0.06 -5.70
N LYS A 96 18.08 0.96 -6.56
CA LYS A 96 17.26 2.18 -6.46
C LYS A 96 15.89 1.91 -7.05
N VAL A 97 14.86 1.99 -6.22
CA VAL A 97 13.50 1.62 -6.55
C VAL A 97 12.53 2.73 -6.19
N VAL A 98 11.36 2.71 -6.83
CA VAL A 98 10.23 3.55 -6.47
C VAL A 98 9.19 2.67 -5.81
N ILE A 99 8.93 2.92 -4.53
CA ILE A 99 7.85 2.26 -3.79
C ILE A 99 6.59 3.10 -3.91
N THR A 100 5.47 2.44 -4.19
CA THR A 100 4.13 3.02 -4.05
C THR A 100 3.41 2.23 -2.97
N TYR A 101 2.95 2.90 -1.93
CA TYR A 101 2.34 2.24 -0.76
C TYR A 101 1.11 2.99 -0.28
N LYS A 102 0.29 2.30 0.49
CA LYS A 102 -0.97 2.78 1.05
C LYS A 102 -1.26 2.05 2.35
N ASN A 103 -1.63 2.76 3.41
CA ASN A 103 -1.97 2.18 4.72
C ASN A 103 -0.94 1.14 5.17
N GLN A 104 0.36 1.47 5.07
CA GLN A 104 1.49 0.60 5.41
C GLN A 104 1.62 -0.70 4.57
N LYS A 105 0.90 -0.81 3.45
CA LYS A 105 1.02 -1.91 2.48
C LYS A 105 1.66 -1.45 1.19
N LEU A 106 2.58 -2.25 0.66
CA LEU A 106 3.19 -1.98 -0.63
C LEU A 106 2.21 -2.32 -1.75
N VAL A 107 1.89 -1.35 -2.60
CA VAL A 107 1.00 -1.51 -3.76
C VAL A 107 1.81 -1.85 -5.00
N LYS A 108 2.93 -1.15 -5.21
CA LYS A 108 3.79 -1.33 -6.38
C LYS A 108 5.25 -1.07 -6.05
N LEU A 109 6.13 -1.87 -6.64
CA LEU A 109 7.56 -1.66 -6.68
C LEU A 109 7.98 -1.46 -8.13
N GLY A 110 8.65 -0.35 -8.44
CA GLY A 110 9.18 -0.05 -9.77
C GLY A 110 10.69 0.15 -9.73
N LYS A 111 11.37 -0.17 -10.83
CA LYS A 111 12.75 0.29 -11.05
C LYS A 111 12.73 1.79 -11.31
N LYS A 112 13.74 2.50 -10.81
CA LYS A 112 13.93 3.93 -11.10
C LYS A 112 14.37 4.12 -12.55
#